data_AF-A0A7S2MYK4-F1
#
_entry.id   AF-A0A7S2MYK4-F1
#
_cell.length_a   1.000
_cell.length_b   1.000
_cell.length_c   1.000
_cell.angle_alpha   90.00
_cell.angle_beta   90.00
_cell.angle_gamma   90.00
#
_symmetry.space_group_name_H-M   'P 1'
#
loop_
_entity.id
_entity.type
_entity.pdbx_description
1 polymer ?
#
loop_
_entity_poly.entity_id
_entity_poly.type
_entity_poly.pdbx_seq_one_letter_code
_entity_poly.pdbx_strand_id
1 'polypeptide(L)'
;TGTGGITVSSRRVSRVADAQQLLEEAFDSWLAGPCGVLSFVCSVLLSRTLATVREDMDDPSMPLLGRFGHCSQELVNLMLVGEATSNVFDGTRFLGDDPSSGLLLKGVIGDRVGVPPIGFLSGFE
;
A
#
# COMPACT_ATOMS: atom_id res chain seq x y z
N THR A 1 8.63 -34.82 3.00
CA THR A 1 8.74 -33.45 3.55
C THR A 1 7.49 -32.71 3.16
N GLY A 2 6.55 -32.54 4.09
CA GLY A 2 5.22 -32.00 3.79
C GLY A 2 5.31 -30.56 3.33
N THR A 3 4.83 -30.28 2.11
CA THR A 3 4.54 -28.91 1.65
C THR A 3 3.37 -28.38 2.47
N GLY A 4 3.67 -27.79 3.62
CA GLY A 4 2.68 -27.05 4.42
C GLY A 4 2.16 -25.88 3.59
N GLY A 5 0.96 -26.01 3.04
CA GLY A 5 0.31 -24.92 2.33
C GLY A 5 -0.12 -23.82 3.31
N ILE A 6 0.14 -22.57 2.97
CA ILE A 6 -0.42 -21.43 3.69
C ILE A 6 -1.87 -21.26 3.24
N THR A 7 -2.82 -21.37 4.17
CA THR A 7 -4.23 -21.08 3.90
C THR A 7 -4.50 -19.62 4.27
N VAL A 8 -4.98 -18.84 3.30
CA VAL A 8 -5.38 -17.44 3.52
C VAL A 8 -6.90 -17.39 3.62
N SER A 9 -7.40 -16.74 4.66
CA SER A 9 -8.83 -16.42 4.81
C SER A 9 -8.99 -14.92 4.97
N SER A 10 -10.13 -14.38 4.52
CA SER A 10 -10.43 -12.95 4.66
C SER A 10 -11.90 -12.76 5.01
N ARG A 11 -12.19 -11.71 5.77
CA ARG A 11 -13.55 -11.31 6.14
C ARG A 11 -13.74 -9.86 5.74
N ARG A 12 -14.80 -9.57 4.99
CA ARG A 12 -15.20 -8.18 4.70
C ARG A 12 -15.98 -7.62 5.87
N VAL A 13 -15.62 -6.42 6.29
CA VAL A 13 -16.37 -5.60 7.25
C VAL A 13 -16.66 -4.25 6.59
N SER A 14 -17.76 -3.61 6.99
CA SER A 14 -18.21 -2.34 6.41
C SER A 14 -18.16 -1.17 7.40
N ARG A 15 -17.98 -1.44 8.69
CA ARG A 15 -17.88 -0.41 9.74
C ARG A 15 -16.51 -0.47 10.41
N VAL A 16 -15.98 0.70 10.75
CA VAL A 16 -14.71 0.83 11.48
C VAL A 16 -14.78 0.12 12.84
N ALA A 17 -15.91 0.24 13.54
CA ALA A 17 -16.12 -0.44 14.82
C ALA A 17 -16.00 -1.98 14.71
N ASP A 18 -16.52 -2.56 13.62
CA ASP A 18 -16.40 -4.00 13.39
C ASP A 18 -14.93 -4.36 13.14
N ALA A 19 -14.20 -3.58 12.32
CA ALA A 19 -12.78 -3.80 12.08
C ALA A 19 -11.94 -3.71 13.36
N GLN A 20 -12.23 -2.76 14.24
CA GLN A 20 -11.58 -2.60 15.54
C GLN A 20 -11.83 -3.83 16.43
N GLN A 21 -13.09 -4.25 16.55
CA GLN A 21 -13.44 -5.45 17.31
C GLN A 21 -12.71 -6.70 16.78
N LEU A 22 -12.63 -6.86 15.46
CA LEU A 22 -11.91 -7.98 14.87
C LEU A 22 -10.42 -7.94 15.18
N LEU A 23 -9.82 -6.76 15.19
CA LEU A 23 -8.41 -6.58 15.51
C LEU A 23 -8.11 -7.00 16.94
N GLU A 24 -8.97 -6.58 17.87
CA GLU A 24 -8.87 -6.91 19.30
C GLU A 24 -9.06 -8.41 19.55
N GLU A 25 -10.10 -9.01 18.98
CA GLU A 25 -10.38 -10.45 19.12
C GLU A 25 -9.28 -11.32 18.49
N ALA A 26 -8.74 -10.89 17.35
CA ALA A 26 -7.78 -11.67 16.59
C ALA A 26 -6.32 -11.34 16.94
N PHE A 27 -6.04 -10.37 17.82
CA PHE A 27 -4.70 -9.84 18.03
C PHE A 27 -3.66 -10.93 18.31
N ASP A 28 -3.88 -11.74 19.34
CA ASP A 28 -2.92 -12.77 19.76
C ASP A 28 -2.71 -13.89 18.72
N SER A 29 -3.73 -14.13 17.89
CA SER A 29 -3.72 -15.23 16.93
C SER A 29 -3.22 -14.82 15.54
N TRP A 30 -3.68 -13.69 15.02
CA TRP A 30 -3.43 -13.25 13.65
C TRP A 30 -2.28 -12.26 13.59
N LEU A 31 -2.23 -11.27 14.47
CA LEU A 31 -1.24 -10.18 14.43
C LEU A 31 0.02 -10.48 15.24
N ALA A 32 -0.11 -11.07 16.43
CA ALA A 32 1.02 -11.51 17.23
C ALA A 32 1.48 -12.95 16.87
N GLY A 33 0.79 -13.61 15.94
CA GLY A 33 1.14 -14.93 15.45
C GLY A 33 2.34 -14.93 14.48
N PRO A 34 2.85 -16.12 14.10
CA PRO A 34 4.04 -16.26 13.25
C PRO A 34 3.97 -15.60 11.87
N CYS A 35 2.76 -15.37 11.35
CA CYS A 35 2.51 -14.72 10.05
C CYS A 35 1.94 -13.32 10.19
N GLY A 36 2.01 -12.68 11.37
CA GLY A 36 1.24 -11.47 11.64
C GLY A 36 1.53 -10.27 10.75
N VAL A 37 2.80 -10.10 10.35
CA VAL A 37 3.17 -9.08 9.36
C VAL A 37 2.47 -9.34 8.02
N LEU A 38 2.44 -10.60 7.55
CA LEU A 38 1.77 -10.96 6.30
C LEU A 38 0.25 -10.79 6.43
N SER A 39 -0.36 -11.20 7.55
CA SER A 39 -1.78 -10.99 7.82
C SER A 39 -2.14 -9.51 7.76
N PHE A 40 -1.30 -8.65 8.35
CA PHE A 40 -1.51 -7.21 8.34
C PHE A 40 -1.35 -6.61 6.93
N VAL A 41 -0.29 -6.96 6.20
CA VAL A 41 -0.10 -6.53 4.81
C VAL A 41 -1.27 -6.96 3.93
N CYS A 42 -1.74 -8.21 4.05
CA CYS A 42 -2.92 -8.69 3.33
C CYS A 42 -4.19 -7.91 3.71
N SER A 43 -4.37 -7.56 4.99
CA SER A 43 -5.49 -6.75 5.45
C SER A 43 -5.49 -5.36 4.81
N VAL A 44 -4.33 -4.70 4.74
CA VAL A 44 -4.19 -3.38 4.10
C VAL A 44 -4.44 -3.48 2.59
N LEU A 45 -3.84 -4.47 1.92
CA LEU A 45 -4.05 -4.73 0.48
C LEU A 45 -5.53 -4.95 0.13
N LEU A 46 -6.24 -5.73 0.95
CA LEU A 46 -7.66 -6.00 0.73
C LEU A 46 -8.54 -4.79 1.06
N SER A 47 -8.10 -3.91 1.95
CA SER A 47 -8.79 -2.66 2.28
C SER A 47 -8.71 -1.64 1.14
N ARG A 48 -7.55 -1.52 0.48
CA ARG A 48 -7.39 -0.72 -0.76
C ARG A 48 -7.92 -1.43 -2.00
N THR A 49 -8.03 -2.75 -1.97
CA THR A 49 -8.30 -3.67 -3.08
C THR A 49 -7.14 -3.82 -4.06
N LEU A 50 -6.96 -5.03 -4.61
CA LEU A 50 -5.84 -5.32 -5.52
C LEU A 50 -5.91 -4.55 -6.84
N ALA A 51 -7.12 -4.22 -7.31
CA ALA A 51 -7.29 -3.44 -8.53
C ALA A 51 -6.81 -2.00 -8.32
N THR A 52 -7.28 -1.34 -7.26
CA THR A 52 -6.88 0.04 -6.96
C THR A 52 -5.42 0.13 -6.57
N VAL A 53 -4.85 -0.85 -5.85
CA VAL A 53 -3.41 -0.92 -5.60
C VAL A 53 -2.63 -0.85 -6.91
N ARG A 54 -3.00 -1.63 -7.93
CA ARG A 54 -2.33 -1.59 -9.24
C ARG A 54 -2.55 -0.27 -9.98
N GLU A 55 -3.73 0.33 -9.84
CA GLU A 55 -4.03 1.64 -10.42
C GLU A 55 -3.23 2.79 -9.77
N ASP A 56 -2.87 2.66 -8.50
CA ASP A 56 -2.04 3.64 -7.78
C ASP A 56 -0.58 3.67 -8.29
N MET A 57 -0.07 2.53 -8.75
CA MET A 57 1.33 2.36 -9.18
C MET A 57 1.62 3.04 -10.54
N ASP A 58 2.87 3.43 -10.78
CA ASP A 58 3.32 3.85 -12.10
C ASP A 58 3.42 2.65 -13.06
N ASP A 59 3.95 1.51 -12.59
CA ASP A 59 3.99 0.23 -13.31
C ASP A 59 3.27 -0.87 -12.51
N PRO A 60 2.05 -1.29 -12.92
CA PRO A 60 1.25 -2.29 -12.20
C PRO A 60 1.83 -3.71 -12.28
N SER A 61 2.88 -3.93 -13.09
CA SER A 61 3.57 -5.23 -13.20
C SER A 61 4.66 -5.41 -12.14
N MET A 62 5.08 -4.32 -11.47
CA MET A 62 6.12 -4.38 -10.46
C MET A 62 5.63 -5.10 -9.19
N PRO A 63 6.46 -5.95 -8.56
CA PRO A 63 6.09 -6.60 -7.32
C PRO A 63 6.21 -5.63 -6.12
N LEU A 64 5.28 -5.73 -5.17
CA LEU A 64 5.31 -4.99 -3.91
C LEU A 64 6.45 -5.40 -2.96
N LEU A 65 7.01 -6.59 -3.20
CA LEU A 65 8.20 -7.09 -2.52
C LEU A 65 9.30 -7.27 -3.56
N GLY A 66 10.38 -6.51 -3.38
CA GLY A 66 11.57 -6.58 -4.20
C GLY A 66 12.47 -7.77 -3.84
N ARG A 67 13.68 -7.75 -4.40
CA ARG A 67 14.70 -8.76 -4.11
C ARG A 67 15.01 -8.82 -2.62
N PHE A 68 15.31 -10.00 -2.12
CA PHE A 68 15.63 -10.26 -0.71
C PHE A 68 14.50 -9.90 0.29
N GLY A 69 13.27 -9.68 -0.18
CA GLY A 69 12.12 -9.39 0.68
C GLY A 69 12.01 -7.93 1.12
N HIS A 70 12.74 -7.01 0.48
CA HIS A 70 12.58 -5.58 0.74
C HIS A 70 11.22 -5.08 0.22
N CYS A 71 10.55 -4.21 0.98
CA CYS A 71 9.32 -3.57 0.52
C CYS A 71 9.63 -2.60 -0.64
N SER A 72 8.77 -2.57 -1.65
CA SER A 72 8.81 -1.51 -2.66
C SER A 72 8.31 -0.18 -2.09
N GLN A 73 8.55 0.92 -2.79
CA GLN A 73 8.04 2.23 -2.36
C GLN A 73 6.52 2.25 -2.31
N GLU A 74 5.86 1.56 -3.23
CA GLU A 74 4.41 1.41 -3.30
C GLU A 74 3.86 0.68 -2.08
N LEU A 75 4.54 -0.38 -1.62
CA LEU A 75 4.16 -1.05 -0.38
C LEU A 75 4.38 -0.14 0.83
N VAL A 76 5.49 0.58 0.88
CA VAL A 76 5.76 1.54 1.98
C VAL A 76 4.68 2.63 2.03
N ASN A 77 4.37 3.26 0.88
CA ASN A 77 3.34 4.28 0.78
C ASN A 77 1.96 3.71 1.13
N LEU A 78 1.64 2.50 0.67
CA LEU A 78 0.36 1.86 0.99
C LEU A 78 0.19 1.69 2.51
N MET A 79 1.26 1.31 3.22
CA MET A 79 1.22 1.12 4.67
C MET A 79 1.17 2.44 5.46
N LEU A 80 1.74 3.52 4.92
CA LEU A 80 1.81 4.82 5.60
C LEU A 80 0.60 5.72 5.32
N VAL A 81 0.14 5.76 4.07
CA VAL A 81 -0.87 6.71 3.58
C VAL A 81 -2.10 6.04 2.95
N GLY A 82 -2.11 4.71 2.84
CA GLY A 82 -3.25 3.97 2.28
C GLY A 82 -3.32 3.96 0.76
N GLU A 83 -2.27 4.42 0.07
CA GLU A 83 -2.17 4.46 -1.40
C GLU A 83 -0.83 3.89 -1.87
N ALA A 84 -0.85 3.07 -2.91
CA ALA A 84 0.34 2.37 -3.40
C ALA A 84 1.08 3.15 -4.50
N THR A 85 1.31 4.45 -4.28
CA THR A 85 1.96 5.34 -5.26
C THR A 85 3.46 5.06 -5.35
N SER A 86 4.02 5.17 -6.55
CA SER A 86 5.44 4.85 -6.81
C SER A 86 6.40 5.96 -6.35
N ASN A 87 5.89 7.18 -6.15
CA ASN A 87 6.72 8.33 -5.82
C ASN A 87 6.31 8.98 -4.49
N VAL A 88 7.26 9.73 -3.92
CA VAL A 88 7.11 10.41 -2.63
C VAL A 88 6.87 11.91 -2.75
N PHE A 89 6.79 12.47 -3.96
CA PHE A 89 6.41 13.87 -4.13
C PHE A 89 4.89 14.04 -4.05
N ASP A 90 4.42 15.27 -3.91
CA ASP A 90 2.98 15.57 -3.90
C ASP A 90 2.35 15.51 -5.30
N GLY A 91 1.15 14.94 -5.36
CA GLY A 91 0.28 14.97 -6.54
C GLY A 91 0.85 14.17 -7.72
N THR A 92 0.53 14.61 -8.93
CA THR A 92 0.96 13.96 -10.17
C THR A 92 1.88 14.87 -10.96
N ARG A 93 2.95 14.32 -11.54
CA ARG A 93 3.90 15.04 -12.38
C ARG A 93 3.93 14.44 -13.77
N PHE A 94 3.98 15.27 -14.80
CA PHE A 94 4.16 14.82 -16.18
C PHE A 94 5.59 15.10 -16.61
N LEU A 95 6.32 14.07 -17.04
CA LEU A 95 7.67 14.20 -17.57
C LEU A 95 7.66 14.09 -19.10
N GLY A 96 8.17 15.12 -19.77
CA GLY A 96 8.24 15.20 -21.22
C GLY A 96 7.39 16.35 -21.77
N ASP A 97 7.86 16.94 -22.87
CA ASP A 97 7.20 18.11 -23.48
C ASP A 97 6.04 17.70 -24.42
N ASP A 98 6.00 16.43 -24.83
CA ASP A 98 5.02 15.88 -25.76
C ASP A 98 3.97 15.04 -25.00
N PRO A 99 2.69 15.46 -25.00
CA PRO A 99 1.58 14.71 -24.37
C PRO A 99 1.40 13.28 -24.88
N SER A 100 1.89 12.95 -26.08
CA SER A 100 1.74 11.62 -26.68
C SER A 100 2.84 10.63 -26.29
N SER A 101 3.94 11.11 -25.71
CA SER A 101 5.11 10.28 -25.34
C SER A 101 5.63 10.51 -23.92
N GLY A 102 5.14 11.54 -23.23
CA GLY A 102 5.51 11.80 -21.84
C GLY A 102 4.99 10.77 -20.85
N LEU A 103 5.62 10.75 -19.67
CA LEU A 103 5.33 9.81 -18.60
C LEU A 103 4.60 10.52 -17.47
N LEU A 104 3.44 9.99 -17.09
CA LEU A 104 2.72 10.44 -15.91
C LEU A 104 3.23 9.70 -14.67
N LEU A 105 3.85 10.43 -13.74
CA LEU A 105 4.35 9.90 -12.48
C LEU A 105 3.37 10.25 -11.34
N LYS A 106 2.96 9.23 -10.59
CA LYS A 106 2.00 9.34 -9.49
C LYS A 106 2.74 9.44 -8.16
N GLY A 107 2.56 10.57 -7.49
CA GLY A 107 3.00 10.82 -6.12
C GLY A 107 1.86 10.74 -5.12
N VAL A 108 2.11 11.14 -3.88
CA VAL A 108 1.15 11.07 -2.77
C VAL A 108 0.07 12.14 -2.92
N ILE A 109 -1.21 11.76 -2.79
CA ILE A 109 -2.32 12.71 -2.87
C ILE A 109 -2.67 13.23 -1.47
N GLY A 110 -2.42 14.53 -1.24
CA GLY A 110 -2.62 15.17 0.07
C GLY A 110 -4.09 15.39 0.49
N ASP A 111 -5.08 15.15 -0.38
CA ASP A 111 -6.49 15.40 -0.09
C ASP A 111 -7.11 14.36 0.86
N ARG A 112 -6.57 13.15 0.92
CA ARG A 112 -7.10 12.01 1.69
C ARG A 112 -6.53 11.89 3.09
N VAL A 113 -5.24 12.18 3.26
CA VAL A 113 -4.54 12.10 4.56
C VAL A 113 -4.42 13.48 5.23
N GLY A 114 -4.81 14.54 4.49
CA GLY A 114 -4.38 15.90 4.78
C GLY A 114 -2.91 16.07 4.41
N VAL A 115 -2.51 17.28 4.01
CA VAL A 115 -1.09 17.59 3.82
C VAL A 115 -0.43 17.54 5.21
N PRO A 116 0.51 16.61 5.46
CA PRO A 116 1.20 16.56 6.75
C PRO A 116 1.88 17.91 7.01
N PRO A 117 1.78 18.47 8.23
CA PRO A 117 2.38 19.78 8.54
C PRO A 117 3.91 19.75 8.49
N ILE A 118 4.50 18.55 8.50
CA ILE A 118 5.94 18.32 8.38
C ILE A 118 6.21 17.07 7.54
N GLY A 119 7.17 17.20 6.62
CA GLY A 119 7.69 16.12 5.80
C GLY A 119 7.13 16.14 4.38
N PHE A 120 7.89 16.73 3.45
CA PHE A 120 8.14 16.17 2.12
C PHE A 120 9.46 16.76 1.62
N LEU A 121 10.55 16.01 1.83
CA LEU A 121 11.85 16.30 1.22
C LEU A 121 11.73 16.04 -0.29
N SER A 122 11.30 17.04 -1.06
CA SER A 122 11.72 17.29 -2.46
C SER A 122 10.93 18.45 -3.06
N GLY A 123 11.24 19.66 -2.57
CA GLY A 123 11.32 20.77 -3.50
C GLY A 123 12.39 20.41 -4.52
N PHE A 124 11.98 20.01 -5.72
CA PHE A 124 12.86 20.10 -6.87
C PHE A 124 12.85 21.58 -7.24
N GLU A 125 13.95 22.27 -6.93
CA GLU A 125 14.37 23.43 -7.72
C GLU A 125 14.72 22.98 -9.14
#